data_AF-A0A6L3ACT3-F1
#
_entry.id   AF-A0A6L3ACT3-F1
#
_cell.length_a   1.000
_cell.length_b   1.000
_cell.length_c   1.000
_cell.angle_alpha   90.00
_cell.angle_beta   90.00
_cell.angle_gamma   90.00
#
_symmetry.space_group_name_H-M   'P 1'
#
loop_
_entity.id
_entity.type
_entity.pdbx_description
1 polymer ?
#
loop_
_entity_poly.entity_id
_entity_poly.type
_entity_poly.pdbx_seq_one_letter_code
_entity_poly.pdbx_strand_id
1 'polypeptide(L)' 'MPPRRWYSYGPDVSAWIEANCVLPSGEHIGRPFRLMQWQKEWINELYASDARGNLRYRWSL' A
#
# COMPACT_ATOMS: atom_id res chain seq x y z
N MET A 1 7.95 0.76 -25.89
CA MET A 1 7.54 -0.28 -24.92
C MET A 1 6.11 0.03 -24.52
N PRO A 2 5.15 -0.90 -24.64
CA PRO A 2 3.79 -0.62 -24.17
C PRO A 2 3.82 -0.38 -22.66
N PRO A 3 2.98 0.53 -22.13
CA PRO A 3 2.95 0.79 -20.69
C PRO A 3 2.57 -0.52 -19.99
N ARG A 4 3.46 -0.99 -19.11
CA ARG A 4 3.20 -2.19 -18.32
C ARG A 4 2.09 -1.84 -17.32
N ARG A 5 0.84 -2.11 -17.68
CA ARG A 5 -0.32 -1.95 -16.80
C ARG A 5 -0.30 -3.10 -15.79
N TRP A 6 0.53 -2.95 -14.76
CA TRP A 6 0.49 -3.85 -13.61
C TRP A 6 -0.77 -3.52 -12.80
N TYR A 7 -1.46 -4.56 -12.34
CA TYR A 7 -2.52 -4.41 -11.34
C TYR A 7 -1.85 -4.22 -9.97
N SER A 8 -2.57 -3.68 -9.00
CA SER A 8 -2.06 -3.57 -7.64
C SER A 8 -3.21 -3.56 -6.64
N TYR A 9 -3.01 -4.26 -5.52
CA TYR A 9 -3.91 -4.17 -4.36
C TYR A 9 -3.59 -2.97 -3.46
N GLY A 10 -2.58 -2.18 -3.83
CA GLY A 10 -2.12 -1.05 -3.01
C GLY A 10 -3.18 -0.01 -2.67
N PRO A 11 -4.18 0.32 -3.53
CA PRO A 11 -5.27 1.23 -3.15
C PRO A 11 -6.12 0.66 -2.01
N ASP A 12 -6.46 -0.63 -2.06
CA ASP A 12 -7.26 -1.30 -1.02
C ASP A 12 -6.49 -1.40 0.29
N VAL A 13 -5.20 -1.76 0.22
CA VAL A 13 -4.30 -1.79 1.38
C VAL A 13 -4.14 -0.40 1.99
N SER A 14 -3.98 0.64 1.16
CA SER A 14 -3.87 2.02 1.65
C SER A 14 -5.14 2.46 2.37
N ALA A 15 -6.31 2.15 1.80
CA ALA A 15 -7.59 2.45 2.43
C ALA A 15 -7.75 1.70 3.76
N TRP A 16 -7.35 0.43 3.82
CA TRP A 16 -7.37 -0.35 5.04
C TRP A 16 -6.46 0.25 6.13
N ILE A 17 -5.23 0.65 5.78
CA ILE A 17 -4.30 1.29 6.72
C ILE A 17 -4.90 2.58 7.27
N GLU A 18 -5.41 3.47 6.42
CA GLU A 18 -5.96 4.75 6.87
C GLU A 18 -7.25 4.60 7.70
N ALA A 19 -7.97 3.49 7.56
CA ALA A 19 -9.18 3.19 8.32
C ALA A 19 -8.92 2.50 9.66
N ASN A 20 -7.81 1.76 9.80
CA ASN A 20 -7.58 0.88 10.96
C ASN A 20 -6.33 1.24 11.77
N CYS A 21 -5.33 1.89 11.17
CA CYS A 21 -4.08 2.23 11.84
C CYS A 21 -4.12 3.65 12.42
N VAL A 22 -3.52 3.78 13.60
CA VAL A 22 -3.34 5.06 14.30
C VAL A 22 -1.85 5.35 14.52
N LEU A 23 -1.52 6.62 14.72
CA LEU A 23 -0.15 7.02 15.06
C LEU A 23 0.23 6.41 16.43
N PRO A 24 1.31 5.62 16.50
CA PRO A 24 1.63 4.83 17.71
C PRO A 24 2.35 5.64 18.80
N SER A 25 2.88 6.82 18.47
CA SER A 25 3.65 7.65 19.40
C SER A 25 3.73 9.12 18.93
N GLY A 26 4.18 10.01 19.82
CA GLY A 26 4.36 11.44 19.56
C GLY A 26 3.13 12.29 19.89
N GLU A 27 3.17 13.56 19.47
CA GLU A 27 2.14 14.58 19.76
C GLU A 27 0.73 14.21 19.23
N HIS A 28 0.66 13.32 18.25
CA HIS A 28 -0.58 12.93 17.58
C HIS A 28 -0.97 11.47 17.82
N ILE A 29 -0.47 10.87 18.91
CA ILE A 29 -0.78 9.50 19.29
C ILE A 29 -2.30 9.22 19.27
N GLY A 30 -2.69 8.07 18.72
CA GLY A 30 -4.08 7.63 18.63
C GLY A 30 -4.91 8.28 17.51
N ARG A 31 -4.37 9.28 16.80
CA ARG A 31 -5.04 9.84 15.60
C ARG A 31 -4.89 8.91 14.40
N PRO A 32 -5.85 8.91 13.45
CA PRO A 32 -5.76 8.09 12.23
C PRO A 32 -4.46 8.37 11.46
N PHE A 33 -3.80 7.30 11.03
CA PHE A 33 -2.61 7.39 10.19
C PHE A 33 -3.02 7.78 8.77
N ARG A 34 -2.56 8.92 8.27
CA ARG A 34 -2.78 9.34 6.87
C ARG A 34 -1.54 9.10 6.04
N LEU A 35 -1.68 8.28 5.00
CA LEU A 35 -0.55 7.96 4.13
C LEU A 35 -0.24 9.16 3.24
N MET A 36 1.04 9.53 3.19
CA MET A 36 1.56 10.46 2.21
C MET A 36 1.55 9.82 0.80
N GLN A 37 1.56 10.66 -0.22
CA GLN A 37 1.51 10.22 -1.63
C GLN A 37 2.62 9.20 -1.96
N TRP A 38 3.86 9.47 -1.54
CA TRP A 38 4.99 8.55 -1.78
C TRP A 38 4.83 7.21 -1.05
N GLN A 39 4.17 7.17 0.12
CA GLN A 39 3.89 5.92 0.82
C GLN A 39 2.89 5.07 0.05
N LYS A 40 1.86 5.72 -0.53
CA LYS A 40 0.88 5.05 -1.40
C LYS A 40 1.54 4.49 -2.65
N GLU A 41 2.52 5.20 -3.21
CA GLU A 41 3.31 4.72 -4.35
C GLU A 41 4.12 3.46 -4.00
N TRP A 42 4.78 3.45 -2.84
CA TRP A 42 5.51 2.25 -2.38
C TRP A 42 4.59 1.08 -2.07
N ILE A 43 3.44 1.32 -1.45
CA ILE A 43 2.43 0.29 -1.20
C ILE A 43 1.90 -0.26 -2.54
N ASN A 44 1.64 0.60 -3.53
CA ASN A 44 1.23 0.18 -4.87
C ASN A 44 2.29 -0.69 -5.54
N GLU A 45 3.57 -0.36 -5.39
CA GLU A 45 4.65 -1.17 -5.93
C GLU A 45 4.77 -2.52 -5.19
N LEU A 46 4.75 -2.51 -3.85
CA LEU A 46 4.85 -3.72 -3.03
C LEU A 46 3.75 -4.73 -3.34
N TYR A 47 2.52 -4.23 -3.51
CA TYR A 47 1.34 -5.04 -3.82
C TYR A 47 1.03 -5.13 -5.32
N ALA A 48 1.99 -4.81 -6.19
CA ALA A 48 1.85 -5.00 -7.62
C ALA A 48 1.62 -6.49 -7.93
N SER A 49 0.68 -6.78 -8.82
CA SER A 49 0.29 -8.13 -9.22
C SER A 49 0.12 -8.28 -10.72
N ASP A 50 0.16 -9.53 -11.18
CA ASP A 50 -0.27 -9.87 -12.53
C ASP A 50 -1.82 -9.87 -12.65
N ALA A 51 -2.33 -10.06 -13.86
CA ALA A 51 -3.78 -10.11 -14.11
C ALA A 51 -4.51 -11.27 -13.41
N ARG A 52 -3.77 -12.25 -12.86
CA ARG A 52 -4.30 -13.39 -12.12
C ARG A 52 -4.21 -13.19 -10.59
N GLY A 53 -3.70 -12.04 -10.15
CA GLY A 53 -3.56 -11.70 -8.73
C GLY A 53 -2.28 -12.21 -8.08
N ASN A 54 -1.33 -12.76 -8.84
CA ASN A 54 -0.05 -13.19 -8.27
C ASN A 54 0.80 -11.96 -7.96
N LEU A 55 1.22 -11.81 -6.70
CA LEU A 55 2.09 -10.71 -6.29
C LEU A 55 3.44 -10.80 -6.99
N ARG A 56 3.88 -9.67 -7.56
CA ARG A 56 5.18 -9.52 -8.22
C ARG A 56 6.32 -9.67 -7.23
N TYR A 57 6.16 -9.08 -6.06
CA TYR A 57 7.13 -9.15 -4.98
C TYR A 57 6.56 -10.05 -3.88
N ARG A 58 6.80 -11.35 -3.99
CA ARG A 58 6.51 -12.27 -2.90
C ARG A 58 7.64 -12.18 -1.88
N TRP A 59 7.62 -11.15 -1.04
CA TRP A 59 8.45 -11.11 0.17
C TRP A 59 7.77 -11.96 1.25
N SER A 60 7.63 -13.27 0.98
CA SER A 60 7.48 -14.26 2.04
C SER A 60 8.76 -15.06 2.06
N LEU A 61 9.57 -14.85 3.11
CA LEU A 61 10.48 -15.88 3.62
C LEU A 61 9.68 -17.15 3.93
#